data_AF-A0A9X0TNK9-F1
#
_entry.id   AF-A0A9X0TNK9-F1
#
_cell.length_a   1.000
_cell.length_b   1.000
_cell.length_c   1.000
_cell.angle_alpha   90.00
_cell.angle_beta   90.00
_cell.angle_gamma   90.00
#
_symmetry.space_group_name_H-M   'P 1'
#
loop_
_entity.id
_entity.type
_entity.pdbx_description
1 polymer ?
#
loop_
_entity_poly.entity_id
_entity_poly.type
_entity_poly.pdbx_seq_one_letter_code
_entity_poly.pdbx_strand_id
1 'polypeptide(L)' 'MKTFKNNYLSLVIIIVAILIGFFLQHKFNLPLFAGAFIGVFLGMLGGFITQILMLKDQNHDADQKHRQ' A
#
# COMPACT_ATOMS: atom_id res chain seq x y z
N MET A 1 -11.49 -1.72 20.44
CA MET A 1 -11.92 -1.52 19.04
C MET A 1 -11.05 -0.46 18.33
N LYS A 2 -9.74 -0.69 18.16
CA LYS A 2 -8.83 0.23 17.42
C LYS A 2 -8.07 -0.46 16.27
N THR A 3 -8.04 -1.79 16.25
CA THR A 3 -7.33 -2.60 15.25
C THR A 3 -7.96 -2.55 13.85
N PHE A 4 -9.28 -2.41 13.74
CA PHE A 4 -9.97 -2.35 12.44
C PHE A 4 -9.61 -1.11 11.60
N LYS A 5 -9.14 -0.01 12.22
CA LYS A 5 -8.80 1.23 11.50
C LYS A 5 -7.43 1.16 10.81
N ASN A 6 -6.51 0.33 11.29
CA ASN A 6 -5.15 0.23 10.72
C ASN A 6 -5.09 -0.55 9.41
N ASN A 7 -5.94 -1.57 9.25
CA ASN A 7 -5.90 -2.42 8.04
C ASN A 7 -6.58 -1.77 6.83
N TYR A 8 -7.30 -0.66 7.03
CA TYR A 8 -7.92 0.08 5.93
C TYR A 8 -6.89 0.58 4.93
N LEU A 9 -5.74 1.08 5.40
CA LEU A 9 -4.67 1.56 4.54
C LEU A 9 -4.13 0.45 3.63
N SER A 10 -3.92 -0.75 4.19
CA SER A 10 -3.45 -1.91 3.43
C SER A 10 -4.47 -2.38 2.40
N LEU A 11 -5.76 -2.40 2.76
CA LEU A 11 -6.86 -2.73 1.85
C LEU A 11 -6.94 -1.74 0.67
N VAL A 12 -6.82 -0.43 0.96
CA VAL A 12 -6.85 0.62 -0.07
C VAL A 12 -5.72 0.44 -1.07
N ILE A 13 -4.50 0.14 -0.60
CA ILE A 13 -3.33 -0.08 -1.47
C ILE A 13 -3.57 -1.26 -2.42
N ILE A 14 -4.15 -2.35 -1.92
CA ILE A 14 -4.47 -3.53 -2.74
C ILE A 14 -5.47 -3.19 -3.84
N ILE A 15 -6.56 -2.48 -3.50
CA ILE A 15 -7.59 -2.07 -4.47
C ILE A 15 -6.99 -1.16 -5.53
N VAL A 16 -6.18 -0.18 -5.13
CA VAL A 16 -5.51 0.75 -6.05
C VAL A 16 -4.54 0.01 -6.98
N ALA A 17 -3.76 -0.95 -6.47
CA ALA A 17 -2.84 -1.73 -7.29
C ALA A 17 -3.57 -2.57 -8.36
N ILE A 18 -4.71 -3.16 -8.02
CA ILE A 18 -5.55 -3.91 -8.98
C ILE A 18 -6.09 -2.98 -10.06
N LEU A 19 -6.62 -1.81 -9.68
CA LEU A 19 -7.15 -0.84 -10.64
C LEU A 19 -6.07 -0.32 -11.60
N ILE A 20 -4.88 0.01 -11.09
CA ILE A 20 -3.74 0.46 -11.92
C ILE A 20 -3.30 -0.67 -12.86
N GLY A 21 -3.19 -1.91 -12.36
CA GLY A 21 -2.84 -3.07 -13.17
C GLY A 21 -3.82 -3.29 -14.31
N PHE A 22 -5.13 -3.19 -14.04
CA PHE A 22 -6.18 -3.34 -15.04
C PHE A 22 -6.18 -2.17 -16.05
N PHE A 23 -5.94 -0.94 -15.56
CA PHE A 23 -5.85 0.24 -16.41
C PHE A 23 -4.67 0.14 -17.38
N LEU A 24 -3.47 -0.24 -16.90
CA LEU A 24 -2.30 -0.47 -17.75
C LEU A 24 -2.54 -1.62 -18.73
N GLN A 25 -3.19 -2.70 -18.29
CA GLN A 25 -3.52 -3.82 -19.17
C GLN A 25 -4.40 -3.36 -20.34
N HIS A 26 -5.40 -2.52 -20.08
CA HIS A 26 -6.30 -1.99 -21.11
C HIS A 26 -5.58 -1.00 -22.05
N LYS A 27 -4.75 -0.11 -21.52
CA LYS A 27 -4.04 0.93 -22.30
C LYS A 27 -2.97 0.37 -23.23
N PHE A 28 -2.26 -0.66 -22.80
CA PHE A 28 -1.14 -1.25 -23.53
C PHE A 28 -1.51 -2.58 -24.21
N ASN A 29 -2.78 -2.99 -24.13
CA ASN A 29 -3.30 -4.25 -24.66
C ASN A 29 -2.45 -5.47 -24.22
N LEU A 30 -1.97 -5.40 -22.98
CA LEU A 30 -1.05 -6.39 -22.43
C LEU A 30 -1.80 -7.69 -22.11
N PRO A 31 -1.16 -8.86 -22.23
CA PRO A 31 -1.75 -10.11 -21.80
C PRO A 31 -2.04 -10.08 -20.29
N LEU A 32 -3.08 -10.80 -19.86
CA LEU A 32 -3.55 -10.89 -18.46
C LEU A 32 -2.42 -11.13 -17.45
N PHE A 33 -1.45 -11.98 -17.81
CA PHE A 33 -0.29 -12.27 -16.96
C PHE A 33 0.60 -11.05 -16.70
N ALA A 34 0.76 -10.16 -17.68
CA ALA A 34 1.53 -8.93 -17.50
C ALA A 34 0.82 -7.94 -16.56
N GLY A 35 -0.51 -7.85 -16.64
CA GLY A 35 -1.32 -7.09 -15.68
C GLY A 35 -1.16 -7.61 -14.25
N ALA A 36 -1.18 -8.93 -14.07
CA ALA A 36 -0.94 -9.57 -12.77
C ALA A 36 0.49 -9.31 -12.25
N PHE A 37 1.50 -9.40 -13.12
CA PHE A 37 2.90 -9.14 -12.74
C PHE A 37 3.10 -7.69 -12.28
N ILE A 38 2.57 -6.74 -13.06
CA ILE A 38 2.63 -5.30 -12.75
C ILE A 38 1.84 -4.99 -11.48
N GLY A 39 0.64 -5.55 -11.32
CA GLY A 39 -0.20 -5.36 -10.14
C GLY A 39 0.45 -5.89 -8.86
N VAL A 40 1.06 -7.09 -8.90
CA VAL A 40 1.81 -7.65 -7.77
C VAL A 40 3.04 -6.81 -7.45
N PHE A 41 3.78 -6.35 -8.47
CA PHE A 41 4.95 -5.51 -8.29
C PHE A 41 4.61 -4.15 -7.65
N LEU A 42 3.56 -3.48 -8.14
CA LEU A 42 3.03 -2.24 -7.56
C LEU A 42 2.48 -2.44 -6.14
N GLY A 43 1.76 -3.55 -5.90
CA GLY A 43 1.25 -3.89 -4.58
C GLY A 43 2.36 -4.15 -3.56
N MET A 44 3.43 -4.85 -3.98
CA MET A 44 4.60 -5.09 -3.14
C MET A 44 5.34 -3.79 -2.82
N LEU A 45 5.56 -2.93 -3.82
CA LEU A 45 6.17 -1.61 -3.61
C LEU A 45 5.32 -0.72 -2.69
N GLY A 46 4.00 -0.64 -2.93
CA GLY A 46 3.08 0.14 -2.11
C GLY A 46 3.00 -0.35 -0.67
N GLY A 47 3.00 -1.68 -0.47
CA GLY A 47 3.07 -2.30 0.85
C GLY A 47 4.39 -2.01 1.56
N PHE A 48 5.51 -2.07 0.84
CA PHE A 48 6.84 -1.78 1.37
C PHE A 48 6.99 -0.31 1.80
N ILE A 49 6.54 0.63 0.96
CA ILE A 49 6.54 2.07 1.28
C ILE A 49 5.69 2.35 2.53
N THR A 50 4.53 1.69 2.63
CA THR A 50 3.64 1.83 3.78
C THR A 50 4.26 1.34 5.06
N GLN A 51 4.98 0.21 5.02
CA GLN A 51 5.73 -0.26 6.18
C GLN A 51 6.82 0.74 6.58
N ILE A 52 7.59 1.26 5.63
CA ILE A 52 8.63 2.27 5.91
C ILE A 52 8.02 3.53 6.56
N LEU A 53 6.92 4.04 6.01
CA LEU A 53 6.22 5.20 6.57
C LEU A 53 5.72 4.93 8.00
N MET A 54 5.14 3.75 8.23
CA MET A 54 4.64 3.35 9.55
C MET A 54 5.76 3.16 10.58
N LEU A 55 6.92 2.65 10.18
CA LEU A 55 8.12 2.59 11.04
C LEU A 55 8.63 4.00 11.40
N LYS A 56 8.54 4.96 10.49
CA LYS A 56 8.98 6.34 10.73
C LYS A 56 8.06 7.10 11.69
N ASP A 57 6.76 6.86 11.60
CA ASP A 57 5.73 7.47 12.45
C ASP A 57 5.87 7.05 13.92
N GLN A 58 6.25 5.79 14.18
CA GLN A 58 6.47 5.24 15.52
C GLN A 58 7.60 5.95 16.31
N ASN A 59 8.60 6.50 15.63
CA ASN A 59 9.70 7.23 16.30
C ASN A 59 9.31 8.65 16.73
N HIS A 60 8.22 9.22 16.21
CA HIS A 60 7.76 10.55 16.59
C HIS A 60 6.76 10.53 17.76
N ASP A 61 6.06 9.42 18.00
CA ASP A 61 5.13 9.28 19.13
C ASP A 61 5.84 9.09 20.49
N ALA A 62 7.08 8.60 20.49
CA ALA A 62 7.84 8.41 21.73
C ALA A 62 8.30 9.74 22.37
N ASP A 63 8.49 10.81 21.59
CA ASP A 63 8.94 12.12 22.12
C ASP A 63 7.79 12.97 22.70
N GLN A 64 6.54 12.73 22.27
CA GLN A 64 5.39 13.48 22.79
C GLN A 64 4.89 12.96 24.15
N LYS A 65 5.15 11.70 24.49
CA LYS A 65 4.72 11.12 25.78
C LYS A 65 5.57 11.60 26.97
N HIS A 66 6.76 12.16 26.74
CA HIS A 66 7.62 12.65 27.82
C HIS A 66 7.37 14.13 28.19
N ARG A 67 6.42 14.80 27.52
CA ARG A 67 6.01 16.20 27.77
C ARG A 67 4.55 16.34 28.23
N GLN A 68 3.96 15.29 28.80
CA GLN A 68 2.72 15.38 29.58
C GLN A 68 2.98 15.00 31.03
#